data_AF-A0A5E4NGL8-F1
#
_entry.id   AF-A0A5E4NGL8-F1
#
_cell.length_a   1.000
_cell.length_b   1.000
_cell.length_c   1.000
_cell.angle_alpha   90.00
_cell.angle_beta   90.00
_cell.angle_gamma   90.00
#
_symmetry.space_group_name_H-M   'P 1'
#
loop_
_entity.id
_entity.type
_entity.pdbx_description
1 polymer ?
#
loop_
_entity_poly.entity_id
_entity_poly.type
_entity_poly.pdbx_seq_one_letter_code
_entity_poly.pdbx_strand_id
1 'polypeptide(L)'
;MKNFERKANKHAISERHLVCQEQFQLLEENIIDHALSKERRLAVIKYNKQVSINRRILARLIHVVCYLGKQELAFRGHDERKSSSNKGNYLELLELLSQEEQIFKEHFLSNSLFKGTFILLSCSSLDKYSALLRLMPSMLSCKM
;
A
#
# COMPACT_ATOMS: atom_id res chain seq x y z
N MET A 1 -13.40 64.90 -0.03
CA MET A 1 -12.87 63.53 -0.20
C MET A 1 -11.36 63.46 -0.52
N LYS A 2 -10.74 64.49 -1.11
CA LYS A 2 -9.31 64.51 -1.52
C LYS A 2 -8.27 64.07 -0.46
N ASN A 3 -8.55 64.30 0.82
CA ASN A 3 -7.64 63.90 1.91
C ASN A 3 -7.61 62.39 2.15
N PHE A 4 -8.71 61.69 1.89
CA PHE A 4 -8.77 60.24 2.00
C PHE A 4 -7.98 59.58 0.88
N GLU A 5 -8.22 59.99 -0.37
CA GLU A 5 -7.48 59.50 -1.55
C GLU A 5 -5.98 59.70 -1.39
N ARG A 6 -5.54 60.88 -0.91
CA ARG A 6 -4.11 61.14 -0.68
C ARG A 6 -3.50 60.22 0.37
N LYS A 7 -4.23 59.92 1.46
CA LYS A 7 -3.75 59.00 2.50
C LYS A 7 -3.77 57.55 2.02
N ALA A 8 -4.81 57.14 1.30
CA ALA A 8 -4.92 55.82 0.71
C ALA A 8 -3.81 55.56 -0.30
N ASN A 9 -3.54 56.51 -1.21
CA ASN A 9 -2.46 56.39 -2.19
C ASN A 9 -1.08 56.28 -1.52
N LYS A 10 -0.82 57.06 -0.46
CA LYS A 10 0.42 56.94 0.32
C LYS A 10 0.55 55.61 1.05
N HIS A 11 -0.57 55.05 1.53
CA HIS A 11 -0.59 53.73 2.14
C HIS A 11 -0.32 52.64 1.11
N ALA A 12 -0.98 52.68 -0.06
CA ALA A 12 -0.86 51.68 -1.12
C ALA A 12 0.58 51.51 -1.65
N ILE A 13 1.37 52.59 -1.67
CA ILE A 13 2.78 52.54 -2.07
C ILE A 13 3.75 52.29 -0.92
N SER A 14 3.26 52.20 0.32
CA SER A 14 4.12 51.98 1.47
C SER A 14 4.70 50.57 1.43
N GLU A 15 5.95 50.43 1.85
CA GLU A 15 6.64 49.13 1.92
C GLU A 15 5.81 48.09 2.69
N ARG A 16 5.20 48.48 3.81
CA ARG A 16 4.31 47.59 4.58
C ARG A 16 3.11 47.09 3.77
N HIS A 17 2.48 47.96 2.97
CA HIS A 17 1.38 47.55 2.11
C HIS A 17 1.87 46.61 1.00
N LEU A 18 2.98 46.96 0.34
CA LEU A 18 3.55 46.17 -0.74
C LEU A 18 3.95 44.76 -0.27
N VAL A 19 4.60 44.65 0.89
CA VAL A 19 4.97 43.36 1.50
C VAL A 19 3.73 42.54 1.88
N CYS A 20 2.74 43.16 2.52
CA CYS A 20 1.49 42.45 2.83
C CYS A 20 0.72 42.03 1.57
N GLN A 21 0.76 42.83 0.50
CA GLN A 21 0.12 42.55 -0.78
C GLN A 21 0.82 41.40 -1.50
N GLU A 22 2.14 41.37 -1.51
CA GLU A 22 2.94 40.24 -2.03
C GLU A 22 2.63 38.96 -1.26
N GLN A 23 2.62 39.01 0.08
CA GLN A 23 2.23 37.88 0.92
C GLN A 23 0.80 37.39 0.64
N PHE A 24 -0.13 38.32 0.39
CA PHE A 24 -1.51 38.00 0.03
C PHE A 24 -1.61 37.33 -1.35
N GLN A 25 -0.86 37.81 -2.36
CA GLN A 25 -0.80 37.17 -3.69
C GLN A 25 -0.19 35.77 -3.63
N LEU A 26 0.84 35.56 -2.79
CA LEU A 26 1.39 34.22 -2.54
C LEU A 26 0.39 33.31 -1.83
N LEU A 27 -0.55 33.86 -1.05
CA LEU A 27 -1.68 33.13 -0.45
C LEU A 27 -2.79 32.82 -1.47
N GLU A 28 -3.02 33.71 -2.45
CA GLU A 28 -3.97 33.51 -3.56
C GLU A 28 -3.57 32.35 -4.48
N GLU A 29 -2.28 32.02 -4.57
CA GLU A 29 -1.83 30.72 -5.08
C GLU A 29 -2.15 29.60 -4.08
N ASN A 30 -3.45 29.33 -3.86
CA ASN A 30 -4.06 28.42 -2.87
C ASN A 30 -3.12 27.35 -2.29
N ILE A 31 -2.25 27.75 -1.35
CA ILE A 31 -1.20 26.89 -0.80
C ILE A 31 -1.85 25.72 -0.05
N ILE A 32 -3.00 25.97 0.58
CA ILE A 32 -3.78 24.97 1.31
C ILE A 32 -4.37 23.94 0.34
N ASP A 33 -5.00 24.36 -0.76
CA ASP A 33 -5.54 23.42 -1.75
C ASP A 33 -4.44 22.63 -2.45
N HIS A 34 -3.31 23.28 -2.74
CA HIS A 34 -2.14 22.62 -3.32
C HIS A 34 -1.46 21.64 -2.35
N ALA A 35 -1.36 21.97 -1.07
CA ALA A 35 -0.89 21.07 -0.02
C ALA A 35 -1.83 19.87 0.10
N LEU A 36 -3.13 20.10 0.28
CA LEU A 36 -4.15 19.04 0.35
C LEU A 36 -4.17 18.15 -0.91
N SER A 37 -3.97 18.75 -2.07
CA SER A 37 -3.77 18.05 -3.36
C SER A 37 -2.52 17.16 -3.33
N LYS A 38 -1.39 17.68 -2.86
CA LYS A 38 -0.13 16.94 -2.73
C LYS A 38 -0.25 15.79 -1.74
N GLU A 39 -0.83 16.00 -0.56
CA GLU A 39 -1.05 14.95 0.43
C GLU A 39 -1.97 13.85 -0.10
N ARG A 40 -3.08 14.23 -0.75
CA ARG A 40 -3.98 13.27 -1.41
C ARG A 40 -3.25 12.45 -2.45
N ARG A 41 -2.44 13.09 -3.30
CA ARG A 41 -1.64 12.41 -4.34
C ARG A 41 -0.63 11.44 -3.71
N LEU A 42 0.06 11.86 -2.65
CA LEU A 42 1.01 10.99 -1.94
C LEU A 42 0.31 9.79 -1.29
N ALA A 43 -0.88 9.98 -0.74
CA ALA A 43 -1.69 8.90 -0.19
C ALA A 43 -2.10 7.88 -1.27
N VAL A 44 -2.52 8.36 -2.45
CA VAL A 44 -2.83 7.50 -3.62
C VAL A 44 -1.59 6.74 -4.09
N ILE A 45 -0.43 7.40 -4.23
CA ILE A 45 0.83 6.75 -4.61
C ILE A 45 1.22 5.67 -3.60
N LYS A 46 1.17 5.98 -2.30
CA LYS A 46 1.49 5.03 -1.23
C LYS A 46 0.56 3.83 -1.26
N TYR A 47 -0.74 4.06 -1.44
CA TYR A 47 -1.74 3.01 -1.54
C TYR A 47 -1.51 2.13 -2.78
N ASN A 48 -1.30 2.72 -3.96
CA ASN A 48 -1.04 1.98 -5.20
C ASN A 48 0.28 1.20 -5.14
N LYS A 49 1.30 1.72 -4.44
CA LYS A 49 2.54 0.98 -4.15
C LYS A 49 2.25 -0.27 -3.31
N GLN A 50 1.41 -0.16 -2.29
CA GLN A 50 1.01 -1.32 -1.48
C GLN A 50 0.20 -2.34 -2.30
N VAL A 51 -0.70 -1.87 -3.16
CA VAL A 51 -1.44 -2.74 -4.10
C VAL A 51 -0.49 -3.52 -5.01
N SER A 52 0.54 -2.86 -5.55
CA SER A 52 1.56 -3.52 -6.38
C SER A 52 2.31 -4.62 -5.62
N ILE A 53 2.69 -4.35 -4.37
CA ILE A 53 3.33 -5.33 -3.49
C ILE A 53 2.40 -6.52 -3.22
N ASN A 54 1.14 -6.25 -2.88
CA ASN A 54 0.15 -7.30 -2.62
C ASN A 54 -0.03 -8.23 -3.83
N ARG A 55 -0.10 -7.65 -5.05
CA ARG A 55 -0.18 -8.41 -6.31
C ARG A 55 1.02 -9.33 -6.49
N ARG A 56 2.23 -8.84 -6.24
CA ARG A 56 3.46 -9.64 -6.35
C ARG A 56 3.46 -10.82 -5.38
N ILE A 57 3.09 -10.59 -4.12
CA ILE A 57 3.02 -11.65 -3.10
C ILE A 57 1.97 -12.70 -3.52
N LEU A 58 0.77 -12.26 -3.91
CA LEU A 58 -0.28 -13.17 -4.34
C LEU A 58 0.15 -14.03 -5.53
N ALA A 59 0.83 -13.45 -6.51
CA ALA A 59 1.37 -14.19 -7.65
C ALA A 59 2.36 -15.27 -7.20
N ARG A 60 3.26 -14.97 -6.25
CA ARG A 60 4.19 -15.97 -5.68
C ARG A 60 3.45 -17.12 -5.01
N LEU A 61 2.43 -16.82 -4.21
CA LEU A 61 1.63 -17.84 -3.52
C LEU A 61 0.91 -18.75 -4.52
N ILE A 62 0.30 -18.17 -5.56
CA ILE A 62 -0.36 -18.93 -6.64
C ILE A 62 0.66 -19.80 -7.37
N HIS A 63 1.85 -19.29 -7.69
CA HIS A 63 2.88 -20.07 -8.36
C HIS A 63 3.31 -21.30 -7.54
N VAL A 64 3.45 -21.18 -6.22
CA VAL A 64 3.76 -22.33 -5.35
C VAL A 64 2.63 -23.35 -5.38
N VAL A 65 1.37 -22.90 -5.30
CA VAL A 65 0.20 -23.80 -5.38
C VAL A 65 0.17 -24.54 -6.71
N CYS A 66 0.33 -23.83 -7.83
CA CYS A 66 0.36 -24.42 -9.15
C CYS A 66 1.56 -25.37 -9.33
N TYR A 67 2.73 -25.04 -8.80
CA TYR A 67 3.91 -25.89 -8.86
C TYR A 67 3.66 -27.22 -8.13
N LEU A 68 3.20 -27.17 -6.88
CA LEU A 68 2.91 -28.37 -6.10
C LEU A 68 1.82 -29.23 -6.74
N GLY A 69 0.75 -28.60 -7.24
CA GLY A 69 -0.30 -29.29 -7.97
C GLY A 69 0.19 -29.98 -9.25
N LYS A 70 1.07 -29.32 -10.03
CA LYS A 70 1.66 -29.90 -11.24
C LYS A 70 2.60 -31.08 -10.95
N GLN A 71 3.27 -31.07 -9.81
CA GLN A 71 4.17 -32.14 -9.38
C GLN A 71 3.45 -33.23 -8.57
N GLU A 72 2.13 -33.10 -8.36
CA GLU A 72 1.33 -33.98 -7.50
C GLU A 72 1.88 -34.12 -6.07
N LEU A 73 2.55 -33.08 -5.58
CA LEU A 73 3.15 -33.06 -4.26
C LEU A 73 2.13 -32.67 -3.20
N ALA A 74 2.19 -33.35 -2.06
CA ALA A 74 1.41 -32.96 -0.89
C ALA A 74 1.75 -31.53 -0.46
N PHE A 75 0.74 -30.72 -0.19
CA PHE A 75 0.91 -29.33 0.21
C PHE A 75 1.35 -29.23 1.67
N ARG A 76 0.80 -30.10 2.52
CA ARG A 76 0.96 -30.11 3.97
C ARG A 76 1.92 -31.21 4.44
N GLY A 77 2.59 -30.94 5.56
CA GLY A 77 3.36 -31.92 6.30
C GLY A 77 2.52 -32.53 7.43
N HIS A 78 3.08 -33.52 8.12
CA HIS A 78 2.44 -34.11 9.30
C HIS A 78 2.37 -33.12 10.47
N ASP A 79 3.33 -32.19 10.56
CA ASP A 79 3.41 -31.19 11.61
C ASP A 79 3.84 -29.82 11.05
N GLU A 80 2.92 -28.87 10.98
CA GLU A 80 3.18 -27.50 10.49
C GLU A 80 3.68 -26.54 11.57
N ARG A 81 3.98 -27.02 12.79
CA ARG A 81 4.52 -26.18 13.87
C ARG A 81 5.87 -25.61 13.44
N LYS A 82 6.19 -24.38 13.87
CA LYS A 82 7.48 -23.73 13.57
C LYS A 82 8.71 -24.55 14.01
N SER A 83 8.55 -25.38 15.04
CA SER A 83 9.60 -26.27 15.57
C SER A 83 9.74 -27.57 14.80
N SER A 84 8.84 -27.87 13.86
CA SER A 84 8.90 -29.06 13.03
C SER A 84 10.05 -28.96 12.03
N SER A 85 10.74 -30.08 11.81
CA SER A 85 11.73 -30.22 10.75
C SER A 85 11.10 -30.39 9.35
N ASN A 86 9.80 -30.72 9.30
CA ASN A 86 9.06 -30.85 8.05
C ASN A 86 7.69 -30.20 8.21
N LYS A 87 7.61 -28.91 7.87
CA LYS A 87 6.36 -28.13 7.91
C LYS A 87 5.46 -28.38 6.70
N GLY A 88 5.89 -29.22 5.76
CA GLY A 88 5.21 -29.47 4.49
C GLY A 88 5.70 -28.61 3.35
N ASN A 89 5.58 -29.14 2.14
CA ASN A 89 6.19 -28.57 0.93
C ASN A 89 5.77 -27.12 0.66
N TYR A 90 4.52 -26.76 0.98
CA TYR A 90 4.05 -25.38 0.79
C TYR A 90 4.81 -24.40 1.69
N LEU A 91 4.89 -24.67 3.00
CA LEU A 91 5.55 -23.77 3.95
C LEU A 91 7.05 -23.70 3.72
N GLU A 92 7.69 -24.83 3.41
CA GLU A 92 9.13 -24.87 3.11
C GLU A 92 9.46 -24.09 1.81
N LEU A 93 8.64 -24.19 0.76
CA LEU A 93 8.82 -23.41 -0.48
C LEU A 93 8.63 -21.91 -0.24
N LEU A 94 7.67 -21.50 0.58
CA LEU A 94 7.49 -20.08 0.92
C LEU A 94 8.67 -19.55 1.74
N GLU A 95 9.22 -20.37 2.63
CA GLU A 95 10.40 -20.01 3.40
C GLU A 95 11.62 -19.84 2.49
N LEU A 96 11.81 -20.76 1.55
CA LEU A 96 12.85 -20.64 0.51
C LEU A 96 12.68 -19.35 -0.31
N LEU A 97 11.47 -19.06 -0.80
CA LEU A 97 11.19 -17.83 -1.54
C LEU A 97 11.45 -16.57 -0.69
N SER A 98 11.25 -16.64 0.63
CA SER A 98 11.55 -15.52 1.53
C SER A 98 13.05 -15.30 1.74
N GLN A 99 13.90 -16.29 1.46
CA GLN A 99 15.34 -16.12 1.48
C GLN A 99 15.84 -15.38 0.22
N GLU A 100 15.18 -15.61 -0.92
CA GLU A 100 15.53 -15.03 -2.21
C GLU A 100 14.92 -13.63 -2.45
N GLU A 101 13.67 -13.39 -2.02
CA GLU A 101 12.97 -12.13 -2.26
C GLU A 101 12.71 -11.36 -0.96
N GLN A 102 13.51 -10.31 -0.72
CA GLN A 102 13.37 -9.45 0.46
C GLN A 102 11.96 -8.83 0.60
N ILE A 103 11.35 -8.40 -0.52
CA ILE A 103 9.97 -7.86 -0.53
C ILE A 103 8.98 -8.93 -0.07
N PHE A 104 9.17 -10.18 -0.49
CA PHE A 104 8.32 -11.28 -0.06
C PHE A 104 8.49 -11.53 1.44
N LYS A 105 9.74 -11.61 1.91
CA LYS A 105 10.09 -11.80 3.32
C LYS A 105 9.44 -10.76 4.23
N GLU A 106 9.66 -9.48 3.92
CA GLU A 106 9.17 -8.36 4.73
C GLU A 106 7.66 -8.37 4.84
N HIS A 107 6.95 -8.57 3.73
CA HIS A 107 5.49 -8.45 3.71
C HIS A 107 4.75 -9.73 4.08
N PHE A 108 5.32 -10.91 3.84
CA PHE A 108 4.75 -12.19 4.26
C PHE A 108 4.91 -12.42 5.76
N LEU A 109 6.06 -12.06 6.34
CA LEU A 109 6.32 -12.29 7.77
C LEU A 109 5.66 -11.23 8.67
N SER A 110 5.55 -9.98 8.21
CA SER A 110 4.99 -8.87 8.99
C SER A 110 3.46 -8.83 9.03
N ASN A 111 2.79 -9.24 7.96
CA ASN A 111 1.32 -9.15 7.88
C ASN A 111 0.66 -10.42 8.43
N SER A 112 0.14 -10.33 9.66
CA SER A 112 -0.64 -11.40 10.33
C SER A 112 -1.84 -11.88 9.51
N LEU A 113 -2.43 -10.99 8.69
CA LEU A 113 -3.53 -11.30 7.77
C LEU A 113 -3.14 -12.34 6.70
N PHE A 114 -1.90 -12.29 6.19
CA PHE A 114 -1.41 -13.27 5.23
C PHE A 114 -1.08 -14.60 5.92
N LYS A 115 -0.54 -14.55 7.14
CA LYS A 115 -0.24 -15.77 7.92
C LYS A 115 -1.51 -16.58 8.20
N GLY A 116 -2.57 -15.95 8.71
CA GLY A 116 -3.81 -16.65 9.06
C GLY A 116 -4.60 -17.14 7.85
N THR A 117 -4.72 -16.32 6.81
CA THR A 117 -5.57 -16.63 5.64
C THR A 117 -4.92 -17.65 4.70
N PHE A 118 -3.59 -17.68 4.58
CA PHE A 118 -2.90 -18.53 3.60
C PHE A 118 -2.43 -19.87 4.17
N ILE A 119 -2.30 -20.03 5.50
CA ILE A 119 -2.23 -21.36 6.15
C ILE A 119 -3.53 -22.16 5.90
N LEU A 120 -4.65 -21.47 5.61
CA LEU A 120 -5.92 -22.10 5.28
C LEU A 120 -6.04 -22.54 3.80
N LEU A 121 -5.17 -22.06 2.89
CA LEU A 121 -5.15 -22.44 1.48
C LEU A 121 -4.43 -23.75 1.19
N SER A 122 -3.62 -24.27 2.13
CA SER A 122 -3.08 -25.62 2.01
C SER A 122 -4.15 -26.70 2.27
N CYS A 123 -5.41 -26.31 2.52
CA CYS A 123 -6.55 -27.22 2.60
C CYS A 123 -7.31 -27.20 1.26
N SER A 124 -7.42 -28.36 0.63
CA SER A 124 -8.01 -28.67 -0.69
C SER A 124 -9.50 -28.32 -0.88
N SER A 125 -10.08 -27.40 -0.11
CA SER A 125 -11.47 -26.99 -0.26
C SER A 125 -11.59 -25.68 -1.04
N LEU A 126 -12.13 -25.77 -2.25
CA LEU A 126 -12.50 -24.66 -3.14
C LEU A 126 -13.41 -23.60 -2.45
N ASP A 127 -14.05 -23.96 -1.35
CA ASP A 127 -14.97 -23.09 -0.58
C ASP A 127 -14.28 -21.86 0.04
N LYS A 128 -12.95 -21.91 0.24
CA LYS A 128 -12.19 -20.85 0.94
C LYS A 128 -11.59 -19.80 0.01
N TYR A 129 -11.55 -20.04 -1.30
CA TYR A 129 -11.23 -19.00 -2.28
C TYR A 129 -12.23 -17.85 -2.22
N SER A 130 -13.47 -18.11 -1.77
CA SER A 130 -14.51 -17.08 -1.54
C SER A 130 -14.14 -16.03 -0.48
N ALA A 131 -13.28 -16.36 0.49
CA ALA A 131 -12.80 -15.42 1.51
C ALA A 131 -11.66 -14.54 0.97
N LEU A 132 -10.77 -15.12 0.15
CA LEU A 132 -9.79 -14.36 -0.64
C LEU A 132 -10.51 -13.41 -1.59
N LEU A 133 -11.43 -13.91 -2.41
CA LEU A 133 -12.23 -13.10 -3.35
C LEU A 133 -12.99 -11.94 -2.68
N ARG A 134 -13.31 -12.02 -1.38
CA ARG A 134 -13.92 -10.93 -0.61
C ARG A 134 -12.92 -9.87 -0.13
N LEU A 135 -11.67 -10.24 0.14
CA LEU A 135 -10.59 -9.32 0.55
C LEU A 135 -9.77 -8.79 -0.63
N MET A 136 -9.78 -9.48 -1.77
CA MET A 136 -9.06 -9.14 -2.99
C MET A 136 -9.42 -7.77 -3.60
N PRO A 137 -10.69 -7.29 -3.61
CA PRO A 137 -11.04 -6.02 -4.27
C PRO A 137 -10.36 -4.81 -3.62
N SER A 138 -10.25 -4.78 -2.29
CA SER A 138 -9.57 -3.70 -1.55
C SER A 138 -8.04 -3.81 -1.57
N MET A 139 -7.49 -4.96 -1.93
CA MET A 139 -6.03 -5.19 -2.01
C MET A 139 -5.47 -5.11 -3.44
N LEU A 140 -6.34 -5.21 -4.46
CA LEU A 140 -5.96 -5.24 -5.88
C LEU A 140 -6.41 -4.00 -6.65
N SER A 141 -7.43 -3.26 -6.21
CA SER A 141 -7.89 -2.07 -6.94
C SER A 141 -7.01 -0.86 -6.63
N CYS A 142 -6.45 -0.24 -7.66
CA CYS A 142 -5.76 1.05 -7.53
C CYS A 142 -6.78 2.16 -7.21
N LYS A 143 -6.35 3.15 -6.44
CA LYS A 143 -7.08 4.42 -6.32
C LYS A 143 -6.59 5.37 -7.41
N MET A 144 -7.53 6.07 -8.04
CA MET A 144 -7.25 7.20 -8.94
C MET A 144 -7.14 8.49 -8.14
#